data_AF-G5DXW8-F1
#
_entry.id   AF-G5DXW8-F1
#
_cell.length_a   1.000
_cell.length_b   1.000
_cell.length_c   1.000
_cell.angle_alpha   90.00
_cell.angle_beta   90.00
_cell.angle_gamma   90.00
#
_symmetry.space_group_name_H-M   'P 1'
#
loop_
_entity.id
_entity.type
_entity.pdbx_description
1 polymer ?
#
loop_
_entity_poly.entity_id
_entity_poly.type
_entity_poly.pdbx_seq_one_letter_code
_entity_poly.pdbx_strand_id
1 'polypeptide(L)'
;MVVSGFCRSPPVMIAGKEMLAAACQMFLGKTEHEVAQIALETLEGHQRAIMAHMTVEEIYKDRQKFSEQVFKVASSDLVNMGISVVSYTLKDIHDDQDYLHSLGKARTAQVQKDARIGEALAKRDAGIREAQALQEKVSAQYVNEIEMAKAQRDFELKKAAYDLEVNSRKAESDLAYQLQVRTQQIQLQDQEISRKEKELEAKIKKPADAERYRLEKIAEAERMKLITEAEAEAEAVRVKGEAQAYAIEVKARADAEQMAKKAEAFQEYQDAAIVDMLLEKLPEVAE
;
A
#
# COMPACT_ATOMS: atom_id res chain seq x y z
N MET A 1 8.25 86.92 -33.29
CA MET A 1 9.49 86.23 -33.65
C MET A 1 10.56 87.19 -34.14
N VAL A 2 11.58 87.41 -33.31
CA VAL A 2 12.79 88.15 -33.68
C VAL A 2 13.89 87.11 -33.95
N VAL A 3 14.42 87.13 -35.17
CA VAL A 3 15.52 86.26 -35.58
C VAL A 3 16.77 87.13 -35.65
N SER A 4 17.69 86.96 -34.71
CA SER A 4 18.93 87.72 -34.67
C SER A 4 20.04 86.93 -35.37
N GLY A 5 20.26 87.24 -36.64
CA GLY A 5 21.45 86.80 -37.38
C GLY A 5 22.54 87.85 -37.24
N PHE A 6 23.53 87.63 -36.38
CA PHE A 6 24.76 88.45 -36.39
C PHE A 6 25.80 87.73 -37.24
N CYS A 7 26.14 88.30 -38.39
CA CYS A 7 27.45 88.05 -38.97
C CYS A 7 28.46 88.65 -37.96
N ARG A 8 29.17 87.82 -37.18
CA ARG A 8 30.36 88.30 -36.46
C ARG A 8 31.26 88.91 -37.52
N SER A 9 31.44 90.23 -37.50
CA SER A 9 32.25 91.05 -38.41
C SER A 9 32.53 90.35 -39.74
N PRO A 10 31.68 90.50 -40.76
CA PRO A 10 31.87 89.76 -42.00
C PRO A 10 33.28 90.05 -42.50
N PRO A 11 34.12 89.03 -42.75
CA PRO A 11 35.30 89.24 -43.58
C PRO A 11 34.76 89.55 -44.98
N VAL A 12 34.42 90.82 -45.21
CA VAL A 12 33.98 91.33 -46.50
C VAL A 12 35.21 91.33 -47.37
N MET A 13 35.32 90.29 -48.19
CA MET A 13 36.40 90.16 -49.15
C MET A 13 35.89 90.70 -50.48
N ILE A 14 36.49 91.78 -50.97
CA ILE A 14 36.28 92.25 -52.34
C ILE A 14 37.17 91.38 -53.22
N ALA A 15 36.56 90.46 -53.99
CA ALA A 15 37.30 89.50 -54.81
C ALA A 15 37.14 89.80 -56.30
N GLY A 16 38.24 90.16 -56.97
CA GLY A 16 38.28 90.32 -58.42
C GLY A 16 38.19 91.78 -58.91
N LYS A 17 38.79 92.04 -60.08
CA LYS A 17 38.87 93.40 -60.66
C LYS A 17 37.50 94.02 -60.95
N GLU A 18 36.51 93.22 -61.32
CA GLU A 18 35.15 93.68 -61.63
C GLU A 18 34.35 94.00 -60.36
N MET A 19 34.42 93.15 -59.33
CA MET A 19 33.79 93.43 -58.03
C MET A 19 34.42 94.64 -57.34
N LEU A 20 35.74 94.83 -57.50
CA LEU A 20 36.43 96.01 -56.99
C LEU A 20 35.93 97.30 -57.64
N ALA A 21 35.68 97.30 -58.95
CA ALA A 21 35.14 98.47 -59.64
C ALA A 21 33.72 98.81 -59.15
N ALA A 22 32.85 97.81 -59.00
CA ALA A 22 31.50 97.99 -58.46
C ALA A 22 31.50 98.49 -57.01
N ALA A 23 32.32 97.88 -56.15
CA ALA A 23 32.49 98.32 -54.77
C ALA A 23 33.04 99.76 -54.68
N CYS A 24 34.06 100.09 -55.49
CA CYS A 24 34.60 101.44 -55.54
C CYS A 24 33.54 102.44 -56.01
N GLN A 25 32.75 102.13 -57.04
CA GLN A 25 31.68 103.05 -57.49
C GLN A 25 30.61 103.29 -56.42
N MET A 26 30.25 102.26 -55.66
CA MET A 26 29.13 102.33 -54.73
C MET A 26 29.50 102.81 -53.32
N PHE A 27 30.76 102.65 -52.93
CA PHE A 27 31.29 102.96 -51.60
C PHE A 27 32.36 104.06 -51.58
N LEU A 28 32.68 104.71 -52.72
CA LEU A 28 33.62 105.84 -52.73
C LEU A 28 33.12 106.97 -51.82
N GLY A 29 33.96 107.39 -50.87
CA GLY A 29 33.65 108.45 -49.91
C GLY A 29 32.79 108.03 -48.72
N LYS A 30 32.43 106.74 -48.59
CA LYS A 30 31.77 106.19 -47.40
C LYS A 30 32.80 105.65 -46.41
N THR A 31 32.45 105.74 -45.14
CA THR A 31 33.21 105.12 -44.05
C THR A 31 32.94 103.62 -43.98
N GLU A 32 33.86 102.86 -43.37
CA GLU A 32 33.69 101.41 -43.17
C GLU A 32 32.38 101.09 -42.41
N HIS A 33 31.98 101.93 -41.47
CA HIS A 33 30.71 101.79 -40.76
C HIS A 33 29.49 101.89 -41.68
N GLU A 34 29.49 102.84 -42.61
CA GLU A 34 28.39 102.99 -43.57
C GLU A 34 28.34 101.82 -44.56
N VAL A 35 29.50 101.30 -44.99
CA VAL A 35 29.57 100.09 -45.83
C VAL A 35 29.02 98.88 -45.09
N ALA A 36 29.40 98.70 -43.82
CA ALA A 36 28.91 97.62 -42.98
C ALA A 36 27.40 97.73 -42.72
N GLN A 37 26.88 98.95 -42.53
CA GLN A 37 25.45 99.17 -42.34
C GLN A 37 24.64 98.81 -43.59
N ILE A 38 25.09 99.23 -44.78
CA ILE A 38 24.42 98.88 -46.05
C ILE A 38 24.39 97.37 -46.27
N ALA A 39 25.50 96.68 -46.00
CA ALA A 39 25.58 95.23 -46.09
C ALA A 39 24.64 94.54 -45.09
N LEU A 40 24.56 95.05 -43.86
CA LEU A 40 23.66 94.54 -42.82
C LEU A 40 22.19 94.73 -43.19
N GLU A 41 21.79 95.93 -43.62
CA GLU A 41 20.41 96.24 -44.03
C GLU A 41 19.97 95.35 -45.21
N THR A 42 20.87 95.08 -46.15
CA THR A 42 20.60 94.17 -47.28
C THR A 42 20.40 92.74 -46.80
N LEU A 43 21.26 92.24 -45.91
CA LEU A 43 21.14 90.90 -45.33
C LEU A 43 19.84 90.75 -44.52
N GLU A 44 19.48 91.75 -43.72
CA GLU A 44 18.23 91.78 -42.97
C GLU A 44 16.99 91.84 -43.89
N GLY A 45 17.09 92.57 -45.00
CA GLY A 45 16.06 92.61 -46.03
C GLY A 45 15.76 91.22 -46.61
N HIS A 46 16.80 90.50 -47.04
CA HIS A 46 16.67 89.13 -47.55
C HIS A 46 16.21 88.16 -46.47
N GLN A 47 16.73 88.27 -45.24
CA GLN A 47 16.29 87.47 -44.11
C GLN A 47 14.78 87.64 -43.86
N ARG A 48 14.28 88.89 -43.87
CA ARG A 48 12.85 89.20 -43.70
C ARG A 48 12.00 88.66 -44.84
N ALA A 49 12.51 88.69 -46.08
CA ALA A 49 11.81 88.14 -47.24
C ALA A 49 11.66 86.61 -47.16
N ILE A 50 12.71 85.88 -46.78
CA ILE A 50 12.64 84.42 -46.59
C ILE A 50 11.71 84.06 -45.43
N MET A 51 11.74 84.84 -44.33
CA MET A 51 10.81 84.67 -43.22
C MET A 51 9.33 84.88 -43.60
N ALA A 52 9.02 85.62 -44.67
CA ALA A 52 7.64 85.80 -45.13
C ALA A 52 7.08 84.55 -45.83
N HIS A 53 7.94 83.68 -46.35
CA HIS A 53 7.55 82.49 -47.11
C HIS A 53 7.64 81.19 -46.29
N MET A 54 8.34 81.20 -45.14
CA MET A 54 8.50 80.03 -44.26
C MET A 54 7.74 80.20 -42.96
N THR A 55 7.20 79.11 -42.42
CA THR A 55 6.55 79.12 -41.11
C THR A 55 7.55 79.07 -39.95
N VAL A 56 7.12 79.51 -38.76
CA VAL A 56 7.95 79.50 -37.55
C VAL A 56 8.42 78.08 -37.21
N GLU A 57 7.57 77.07 -37.42
CA GLU A 57 7.88 75.67 -37.16
C GLU A 57 8.92 75.12 -38.13
N GLU A 58 8.87 75.51 -39.40
CA GLU A 58 9.84 75.08 -40.41
C GLU A 58 11.23 75.65 -40.11
N ILE A 59 11.30 76.94 -39.79
CA ILE A 59 12.56 77.61 -39.44
C ILE A 59 13.13 76.99 -38.14
N TYR A 60 12.27 76.65 -37.19
CA TYR A 60 12.72 76.04 -35.93
C TYR A 60 13.19 74.59 -36.08
N LYS A 61 12.52 73.79 -36.93
CA LYS A 61 12.87 72.39 -37.20
C LYS A 61 14.10 72.26 -38.07
N ASP A 62 14.26 73.13 -39.07
CA ASP A 62 15.33 73.06 -40.06
C ASP A 62 16.01 74.43 -40.28
N ARG A 63 16.91 74.74 -39.35
CA ARG A 63 17.69 76.00 -39.35
C ARG A 63 18.70 76.07 -40.49
N GLN A 64 19.17 74.92 -40.98
CA GLN A 64 20.16 74.86 -42.05
C GLN A 64 19.53 75.27 -43.38
N LYS A 65 18.36 74.70 -43.70
CA LYS A 65 17.61 75.07 -44.90
C LYS A 65 17.29 76.57 -44.96
N PHE A 66 16.88 77.15 -43.84
CA PHE A 66 16.65 78.61 -43.76
C PHE A 66 17.95 79.39 -44.03
N SER A 67 19.05 79.01 -43.37
CA SER A 67 20.35 79.69 -43.51
C SER A 67 20.89 79.61 -44.94
N GLU A 68 20.75 78.47 -45.60
CA GLU A 68 21.15 78.26 -47.00
C GLU A 68 20.35 79.13 -47.97
N GLN A 69 19.04 79.27 -47.75
CA GLN A 69 18.18 80.08 -48.60
C GLN A 69 18.51 81.57 -48.46
N VAL A 70 18.68 82.07 -47.23
CA VAL A 70 19.08 83.47 -46.99
C VAL A 70 20.46 83.73 -47.60
N PHE A 71 21.42 82.83 -47.40
CA PHE A 71 22.75 82.93 -48.01
C PHE A 71 22.67 83.01 -49.53
N LYS A 72 21.95 82.11 -50.18
CA LYS A 72 21.86 82.05 -51.65
C LYS A 72 21.33 83.35 -52.27
N VAL A 73 20.25 83.89 -51.68
CA VAL A 73 19.63 85.12 -52.21
C VAL A 73 20.52 86.33 -51.91
N ALA A 74 20.99 86.48 -50.67
CA ALA A 74 21.82 87.62 -50.29
C ALA A 74 23.19 87.63 -50.98
N SER A 75 23.81 86.48 -51.18
CA SER A 75 25.09 86.38 -51.91
C SER A 75 24.98 86.89 -53.33
N SER A 76 23.86 86.64 -54.03
CA SER A 76 23.69 87.12 -55.41
C SER A 76 23.60 88.64 -55.50
N ASP A 77 22.99 89.27 -54.50
CA ASP A 77 22.76 90.72 -54.45
C ASP A 77 23.99 91.48 -53.95
N LEU A 78 24.66 90.96 -52.91
CA LEU A 78 25.90 91.52 -52.37
C LEU A 78 27.05 91.44 -53.37
N VAL A 79 27.09 90.43 -54.24
CA VAL A 79 28.08 90.34 -55.32
C VAL A 79 27.95 91.51 -56.30
N ASN A 80 26.73 91.96 -56.62
CA ASN A 80 26.52 93.14 -57.48
C ASN A 80 27.03 94.43 -56.83
N MET A 81 27.06 94.46 -55.49
CA MET A 81 27.63 95.52 -54.68
C MET A 81 29.16 95.39 -54.49
N GLY A 82 29.77 94.33 -55.02
CA GLY A 82 31.19 94.02 -54.87
C GLY A 82 31.57 93.44 -53.50
N ILE A 83 30.60 92.90 -52.76
CA ILE A 83 30.75 92.27 -51.43
C ILE A 83 30.53 90.76 -51.56
N SER A 84 31.50 89.96 -51.08
CA SER A 84 31.32 88.51 -50.94
C SER A 84 31.01 88.12 -49.49
N VAL A 85 29.97 87.32 -49.30
CA VAL A 85 29.63 86.70 -48.00
C VAL A 85 30.33 85.35 -47.90
N VAL A 86 31.11 85.14 -46.83
CA VAL A 86 31.82 83.87 -46.61
C VAL A 86 30.92 82.79 -46.02
N SER A 87 30.08 83.15 -45.05
CA SER A 87 29.10 82.24 -44.45
C SER A 87 28.00 83.02 -43.76
N TYR A 88 26.82 82.41 -43.66
CA TYR A 88 25.69 82.91 -42.88
C TYR A 88 25.26 81.81 -41.92
N THR A 89 25.24 82.12 -40.62
CA THR A 89 24.76 81.19 -39.59
C THR A 89 23.73 81.88 -38.72
N LEU A 90 22.64 81.15 -38.46
CA LEU A 90 21.62 81.61 -37.55
C LEU A 90 22.07 81.43 -36.11
N LYS A 91 22.05 82.50 -35.32
CA LYS A 91 22.45 82.44 -33.92
C LYS A 91 21.27 81.95 -33.07
N ASP A 92 20.25 82.79 -32.92
CA ASP A 92 19.10 82.48 -32.07
C ASP A 92 17.77 82.88 -32.73
N ILE A 93 16.71 82.17 -32.35
CA ILE A 93 15.33 82.47 -32.74
C ILE A 93 14.55 82.64 -31.44
N HIS A 94 13.96 83.82 -31.25
CA HIS A 94 13.16 84.11 -30.08
C HIS A 94 11.76 84.54 -30.50
N ASP A 95 10.79 84.26 -29.64
CA ASP A 95 9.41 84.72 -29.80
C ASP A 95 8.93 85.43 -28.54
N ASP A 96 8.14 86.49 -28.74
CA ASP A 96 7.67 87.37 -27.68
C ASP A 96 6.42 86.81 -26.99
N GLN A 97 5.72 85.88 -27.65
CA GLN A 97 4.45 85.29 -27.20
C GLN A 97 4.59 83.86 -26.64
N ASP A 98 5.82 83.43 -26.31
CA ASP A 98 6.14 82.13 -25.71
C ASP A 98 5.60 80.90 -26.49
N TYR A 99 5.35 81.05 -27.78
CA TYR A 99 4.75 80.01 -28.64
C TYR A 99 5.64 78.76 -28.73
N LEU A 100 6.94 78.96 -28.94
CA LEU A 100 7.93 77.88 -29.08
C LEU A 100 8.07 77.05 -27.80
N HIS A 101 8.01 77.69 -26.64
CA HIS A 101 8.04 77.01 -25.35
C HIS A 101 6.78 76.16 -25.13
N SER A 102 5.61 76.69 -25.52
CA SER A 102 4.34 75.96 -25.46
C SER A 102 4.32 74.72 -26.37
N LEU A 103 4.89 74.83 -27.57
CA LEU A 103 5.07 73.70 -28.49
C LEU A 103 5.98 72.61 -27.90
N GLY A 104 7.08 73.02 -27.25
CA GLY A 104 7.99 72.11 -26.55
C GLY A 104 7.31 71.37 -25.39
N LYS A 105 6.49 72.07 -24.58
CA LYS A 105 5.74 71.47 -23.47
C LYS A 105 4.80 70.37 -23.94
N ALA A 106 4.03 70.61 -24.99
CA ALA A 106 3.09 69.63 -25.54
C ALA A 106 3.82 68.37 -26.02
N ARG A 107 4.95 68.54 -26.73
CA ARG A 107 5.75 67.42 -27.22
C ARG A 107 6.38 66.61 -26.08
N THR A 108 6.92 67.28 -25.06
CA THR A 108 7.49 66.62 -23.87
C THR A 108 6.42 65.84 -23.11
N ALA A 109 5.23 66.41 -22.93
CA ALA A 109 4.13 65.73 -22.27
C ALA A 109 3.68 64.48 -23.04
N GLN A 110 3.63 64.55 -24.38
CA GLN A 110 3.32 63.40 -25.23
C GLN A 110 4.37 62.28 -25.09
N VAL A 111 5.65 62.61 -25.19
CA VAL A 111 6.74 61.62 -25.03
C VAL A 111 6.71 60.97 -23.64
N GLN A 112 6.49 61.76 -22.60
CA GLN A 112 6.35 61.23 -21.23
C GLN A 112 5.11 60.34 -21.05
N LYS A 113 4.01 60.65 -21.73
CA LYS A 113 2.81 59.80 -21.73
C LYS A 113 3.09 58.47 -22.43
N ASP A 114 3.71 58.51 -23.61
CA ASP A 114 4.03 57.32 -24.39
C ASP A 114 5.02 56.42 -23.64
N ALA A 115 6.04 57.01 -23.00
CA ALA A 115 6.97 56.29 -22.12
C ALA A 115 6.26 55.60 -20.95
N ARG A 116 5.35 56.31 -20.27
CA ARG A 116 4.55 55.74 -19.17
C ARG A 116 3.65 54.59 -19.63
N ILE A 117 3.03 54.71 -20.81
CA ILE A 117 2.22 53.64 -21.39
C ILE A 117 3.10 52.42 -21.71
N GLY A 118 4.27 52.64 -22.31
CA GLY A 118 5.22 51.57 -22.60
C GLY A 118 5.69 50.82 -21.34
N GLU A 119 6.01 51.55 -20.28
CA GLU A 119 6.40 50.96 -18.99
C GLU A 119 5.24 50.15 -18.37
N ALA A 120 4.02 50.68 -18.39
CA ALA A 120 2.85 49.99 -17.85
C ALA A 120 2.53 48.69 -18.61
N LEU A 121 2.61 48.72 -19.95
CA LEU A 121 2.43 47.54 -20.79
C LEU A 121 3.51 46.49 -20.52
N ALA A 122 4.77 46.90 -20.45
CA ALA A 122 5.89 45.99 -20.14
C ALA A 122 5.73 45.35 -18.76
N LYS A 123 5.35 46.13 -17.73
CA LYS A 123 5.07 45.61 -16.38
C LYS A 123 3.90 44.62 -16.37
N ARG A 124 2.81 44.93 -17.07
CA ARG A 124 1.66 44.03 -17.19
C ARG A 124 2.06 42.71 -17.85
N ASP A 125 2.74 42.77 -18.98
CA ASP A 125 3.12 41.58 -19.76
C ASP A 125 4.14 40.72 -18.99
N ALA A 126 5.07 41.35 -18.27
CA ALA A 126 5.97 40.66 -17.34
C ALA A 126 5.19 39.94 -16.23
N GLY A 127 4.23 40.63 -15.59
CA GLY A 127 3.40 40.03 -14.54
C GLY A 127 2.54 38.86 -15.03
N ILE A 128 2.00 38.93 -16.25
CA ILE A 128 1.24 37.81 -16.86
C ILE A 128 2.16 36.60 -17.07
N ARG A 129 3.36 36.81 -17.62
CA ARG A 129 4.31 35.71 -17.86
C ARG A 129 4.78 35.09 -16.54
N GLU A 130 5.02 35.90 -15.53
CA GLU A 130 5.41 35.43 -14.19
C GLU A 130 4.29 34.60 -13.56
N ALA A 131 3.04 35.08 -13.61
CA ALA A 131 1.88 34.33 -13.11
C ALA A 131 1.68 32.99 -13.84
N GLN A 132 1.85 32.98 -15.17
CA GLN A 132 1.77 31.75 -15.97
C GLN A 132 2.90 30.76 -15.62
N ALA A 133 4.14 31.23 -15.55
CA ALA A 133 5.28 30.39 -15.18
C ALA A 133 5.12 29.82 -13.75
N LEU A 134 4.58 30.62 -12.83
CA LEU A 134 4.27 30.15 -11.48
C LEU A 134 3.17 29.09 -11.48
N GLN A 135 2.08 29.33 -12.21
CA GLN A 135 0.98 28.37 -12.35
C GLN A 135 1.47 27.04 -12.93
N GLU A 136 2.29 27.09 -13.97
CA GLU A 136 2.87 25.90 -14.59
C GLU A 136 3.79 25.15 -13.62
N LYS A 137 4.69 25.85 -12.93
CA LYS A 137 5.55 25.27 -11.88
C LYS A 137 4.72 24.56 -10.81
N VAL A 138 3.72 25.24 -10.27
CA VAL A 138 2.86 24.70 -9.20
C VAL A 138 2.06 23.50 -9.71
N SER A 139 1.54 23.55 -10.94
CA SER A 139 0.83 22.42 -11.55
C SER A 139 1.74 21.19 -11.71
N ALA A 140 2.98 21.38 -12.13
CA ALA A 140 3.96 20.30 -12.25
C ALA A 140 4.31 19.70 -10.88
N GLN A 141 4.45 20.55 -9.84
CA GLN A 141 4.64 20.09 -8.47
C GLN A 141 3.48 19.22 -7.99
N TYR A 142 2.23 19.65 -8.21
CA TYR A 142 1.06 18.86 -7.82
C TYR A 142 0.97 17.52 -8.57
N VAL A 143 1.29 17.50 -9.87
CA VAL A 143 1.33 16.23 -10.63
C VAL A 143 2.34 15.27 -10.00
N ASN A 144 3.56 15.75 -9.72
CA ASN A 144 4.58 14.94 -9.06
C ASN A 144 4.14 14.45 -7.67
N GLU A 145 3.52 15.32 -6.86
CA GLU A 145 3.00 14.95 -5.54
C GLU A 145 1.89 13.89 -5.62
N ILE A 146 0.99 14.01 -6.60
CA ILE A 146 -0.07 13.01 -6.86
C ILE A 146 0.55 11.67 -7.26
N GLU A 147 1.57 11.68 -8.12
CA GLU A 147 2.26 10.45 -8.53
C GLU A 147 2.99 9.79 -7.36
N MET A 148 3.68 10.57 -6.52
CA MET A 148 4.32 10.07 -5.31
C MET A 148 3.31 9.47 -4.34
N ALA A 149 2.19 10.17 -4.09
CA ALA A 149 1.12 9.67 -3.21
C ALA A 149 0.49 8.38 -3.76
N LYS A 150 0.27 8.28 -5.07
CA LYS A 150 -0.19 7.04 -5.72
C LYS A 150 0.81 5.90 -5.55
N ALA A 151 2.10 6.16 -5.80
CA ALA A 151 3.16 5.16 -5.66
C ALA A 151 3.26 4.66 -4.20
N GLN A 152 3.16 5.57 -3.23
CA GLN A 152 3.16 5.23 -1.80
C GLN A 152 1.95 4.36 -1.44
N ARG A 153 0.74 4.74 -1.86
CA ARG A 153 -0.48 3.95 -1.63
C ARG A 153 -0.35 2.55 -2.24
N ASP A 154 0.12 2.46 -3.47
CA ASP A 154 0.25 1.17 -4.17
C ASP A 154 1.33 0.28 -3.53
N PHE A 155 2.41 0.88 -3.03
CA PHE A 155 3.41 0.20 -2.22
C PHE A 155 2.80 -0.34 -0.91
N GLU A 156 2.05 0.48 -0.18
CA GLU A 156 1.39 0.08 1.07
C GLU A 156 0.37 -1.04 0.87
N LEU A 157 -0.43 -0.98 -0.20
CA LEU A 157 -1.38 -2.04 -0.55
C LEU A 157 -0.65 -3.37 -0.86
N LYS A 158 0.42 -3.32 -1.66
CA LYS A 158 1.23 -4.51 -1.94
C LYS A 158 1.88 -5.06 -0.69
N LYS A 159 2.44 -4.20 0.17
CA LYS A 159 3.02 -4.60 1.45
C LYS A 159 1.99 -5.30 2.33
N ALA A 160 0.80 -4.71 2.50
CA ALA A 160 -0.28 -5.30 3.28
C ALA A 160 -0.75 -6.65 2.71
N ALA A 161 -0.81 -6.79 1.38
CA ALA A 161 -1.14 -8.06 0.73
C ALA A 161 -0.08 -9.14 0.98
N TYR A 162 1.21 -8.80 0.87
CA TYR A 162 2.29 -9.73 1.18
C TYR A 162 2.34 -10.09 2.67
N ASP A 163 2.12 -9.13 3.56
CA ASP A 163 2.07 -9.36 5.00
C ASP A 163 0.92 -10.31 5.35
N LEU A 164 -0.26 -10.14 4.72
CA LEU A 164 -1.38 -11.06 4.86
C LEU A 164 -1.02 -12.48 4.40
N GLU A 165 -0.40 -12.62 3.23
CA GLU A 165 0.02 -13.92 2.69
C GLU A 165 1.09 -14.60 3.56
N VAL A 166 2.09 -13.85 4.02
CA VAL A 166 3.13 -14.35 4.92
C VAL A 166 2.51 -14.79 6.25
N ASN A 167 1.59 -14.00 6.80
CA ASN A 167 0.93 -14.33 8.06
C ASN A 167 -0.01 -15.52 7.93
N SER A 168 -0.75 -15.66 6.83
CA SER A 168 -1.61 -16.82 6.59
C SER A 168 -0.77 -18.10 6.46
N ARG A 169 0.32 -18.06 5.68
CA ARG A 169 1.24 -19.21 5.54
C ARG A 169 1.92 -19.57 6.86
N LYS A 170 2.30 -18.58 7.68
CA LYS A 170 2.84 -18.82 9.02
C LYS A 170 1.81 -19.49 9.93
N ALA A 171 0.58 -18.96 9.97
CA ALA A 171 -0.50 -19.54 10.78
C ALA A 171 -0.83 -20.97 10.34
N GLU A 172 -0.87 -21.24 9.04
CA GLU A 172 -1.05 -22.60 8.49
C GLU A 172 0.10 -23.52 8.88
N SER A 173 1.35 -23.06 8.78
CA SER A 173 2.54 -23.82 9.18
C SER A 173 2.53 -24.13 10.68
N ASP A 174 2.20 -23.15 11.52
CA ASP A 174 2.13 -23.33 12.98
C ASP A 174 1.00 -24.31 13.36
N LEU A 175 -0.16 -24.19 12.71
CA LEU A 175 -1.28 -25.12 12.91
C LEU A 175 -0.91 -26.54 12.46
N ALA A 176 -0.30 -26.69 11.29
CA ALA A 176 0.15 -27.98 10.77
C ALA A 176 1.18 -28.63 11.71
N TYR A 177 2.14 -27.85 12.21
CA TYR A 177 3.10 -28.31 13.20
C TYR A 177 2.43 -28.76 14.50
N GLN A 178 1.49 -27.97 15.03
CA GLN A 178 0.74 -28.33 16.24
C GLN A 178 -0.10 -29.60 16.05
N LEU A 179 -0.78 -29.75 14.91
CA LEU A 179 -1.52 -30.95 14.55
C LEU A 179 -0.61 -32.16 14.44
N GLN A 180 0.56 -32.01 13.83
CA GLN A 180 1.55 -33.09 13.73
C GLN A 180 2.04 -33.51 15.12
N VAL A 181 2.39 -32.55 15.99
CA VAL A 181 2.79 -32.84 17.39
C VAL A 181 1.67 -33.56 18.14
N ARG A 182 0.42 -33.10 18.03
CA ARG A 182 -0.74 -33.76 18.66
C ARG A 182 -0.97 -35.16 18.11
N THR A 183 -0.86 -35.35 16.80
CA THR A 183 -1.00 -36.67 16.17
C THR A 183 0.08 -37.62 16.67
N GLN A 184 1.33 -37.16 16.77
CA GLN A 184 2.43 -37.94 17.33
C GLN A 184 2.19 -38.32 18.80
N GLN A 185 1.64 -37.39 19.60
CA GLN A 185 1.26 -37.66 21.00
C GLN A 185 0.16 -38.71 21.10
N ILE A 186 -0.90 -38.59 20.29
CA ILE A 186 -2.00 -39.58 20.26
C ILE A 186 -1.44 -40.95 19.88
N GLN A 187 -0.60 -41.03 18.84
CA GLN A 187 0.02 -42.29 18.43
C GLN A 187 0.87 -42.90 19.55
N LEU A 188 1.67 -42.10 20.26
CA LEU A 188 2.44 -42.57 21.40
C LEU A 188 1.53 -43.09 22.51
N GLN A 189 0.44 -42.38 22.78
CA GLN A 189 -0.52 -42.73 23.82
C GLN A 189 -1.30 -44.00 23.47
N ASP A 190 -1.69 -44.19 22.20
CA ASP A 190 -2.28 -45.44 21.70
C ASP A 190 -1.31 -46.62 21.84
N GLN A 191 -0.02 -46.40 21.55
CA GLN A 191 1.01 -47.41 21.78
C GLN A 191 1.18 -47.74 23.27
N GLU A 192 1.12 -46.75 24.16
CA GLU A 192 1.15 -46.96 25.61
C GLU A 192 -0.09 -47.72 26.11
N ILE A 193 -1.28 -47.39 25.59
CA ILE A 193 -2.53 -48.12 25.88
C ILE A 193 -2.36 -49.58 25.44
N SER A 194 -1.91 -49.83 24.21
CA SER A 194 -1.69 -51.20 23.71
C SER A 194 -0.66 -51.97 24.54
N ARG A 195 0.43 -51.30 24.99
CA ARG A 195 1.40 -51.92 25.92
C ARG A 195 0.75 -52.25 27.26
N LYS A 196 -0.03 -51.33 27.84
CA LYS A 196 -0.76 -51.54 29.10
C LYS A 196 -1.79 -52.66 28.97
N GLU A 197 -2.54 -52.72 27.88
CA GLU A 197 -3.50 -53.80 27.62
C GLU A 197 -2.80 -55.16 27.60
N LYS A 198 -1.68 -55.29 26.86
CA LYS A 198 -0.88 -56.51 26.82
C LYS A 198 -0.30 -56.87 28.19
N GLU A 199 0.15 -55.88 28.96
CA GLU A 199 0.62 -56.10 30.34
C GLU A 199 -0.50 -56.57 31.26
N LEU A 200 -1.68 -55.94 31.21
CA LEU A 200 -2.85 -56.34 32.01
C LEU A 200 -3.37 -57.71 31.59
N GLU A 201 -3.36 -58.01 30.30
CA GLU A 201 -3.69 -59.33 29.78
C GLU A 201 -2.72 -60.39 30.31
N ALA A 202 -1.41 -60.10 30.31
CA ALA A 202 -0.41 -61.01 30.85
C ALA A 202 -0.46 -61.16 32.37
N LYS A 203 -0.70 -60.08 33.12
CA LYS A 203 -0.68 -60.06 34.60
C LYS A 203 -1.99 -60.47 35.25
N ILE A 204 -3.13 -60.12 34.66
CA ILE A 204 -4.45 -60.32 35.28
C ILE A 204 -5.19 -61.44 34.56
N LYS A 205 -5.39 -61.34 33.25
CA LYS A 205 -6.22 -62.31 32.52
C LYS A 205 -5.59 -63.70 32.48
N LYS A 206 -4.31 -63.82 32.11
CA LYS A 206 -3.67 -65.15 32.02
C LYS A 206 -3.62 -65.90 33.36
N PRO A 207 -3.26 -65.27 34.50
CA PRO A 207 -3.33 -65.95 35.80
C PRO A 207 -4.77 -66.22 36.23
N ALA A 208 -5.72 -65.30 35.95
CA ALA A 208 -7.12 -65.54 36.26
C ALA A 208 -7.73 -66.69 35.43
N ASP A 209 -7.40 -66.79 34.14
CA ASP A 209 -7.82 -67.90 33.29
C ASP A 209 -7.15 -69.22 33.69
N ALA A 210 -5.86 -69.18 34.08
CA ALA A 210 -5.17 -70.35 34.62
C ALA A 210 -5.76 -70.82 35.96
N GLU A 211 -6.12 -69.89 36.84
CA GLU A 211 -6.75 -70.19 38.12
C GLU A 211 -8.19 -70.70 37.92
N ARG A 212 -8.96 -70.09 37.01
CA ARG A 212 -10.29 -70.58 36.63
C ARG A 212 -10.21 -72.01 36.10
N TYR A 213 -9.27 -72.29 35.19
CA TYR A 213 -9.05 -73.64 34.68
C TYR A 213 -8.63 -74.63 35.77
N ARG A 214 -7.76 -74.21 36.70
CA ARG A 214 -7.35 -75.03 37.85
C ARG A 214 -8.54 -75.35 38.76
N LEU A 215 -9.36 -74.36 39.10
CA LEU A 215 -10.56 -74.53 39.92
C LEU A 215 -11.60 -75.41 39.22
N GLU A 216 -11.85 -75.22 37.92
CA GLU A 216 -12.71 -76.10 37.13
C GLU A 216 -12.22 -77.55 37.18
N LYS A 217 -10.90 -77.78 37.06
CA LYS A 217 -10.31 -79.13 37.12
C LYS A 217 -10.35 -79.75 38.51
N ILE A 218 -10.15 -78.95 39.56
CA ILE A 218 -10.30 -79.42 40.95
C ILE A 218 -11.76 -79.78 41.21
N ALA A 219 -12.72 -78.93 40.82
CA ALA A 219 -14.14 -79.19 40.97
C ALA A 219 -14.60 -80.41 40.14
N GLU A 220 -14.06 -80.60 38.93
CA GLU A 220 -14.30 -81.80 38.11
C GLU A 220 -13.73 -83.06 38.77
N ALA A 221 -12.52 -82.98 39.33
CA ALA A 221 -11.91 -84.08 40.08
C ALA A 221 -12.68 -84.41 41.38
N GLU A 222 -13.18 -83.41 42.10
CA GLU A 222 -14.04 -83.59 43.27
C GLU A 222 -15.38 -84.22 42.89
N ARG A 223 -16.02 -83.76 41.82
CA ARG A 223 -17.23 -84.40 41.28
C ARG A 223 -16.97 -85.86 40.91
N MET A 224 -15.86 -86.13 40.23
CA MET A 224 -15.51 -87.51 39.85
C MET A 224 -15.27 -88.37 41.08
N LYS A 225 -14.51 -87.87 42.09
CA LYS A 225 -14.32 -88.56 43.37
C LYS A 225 -15.65 -88.89 44.04
N LEU A 226 -16.54 -87.91 44.17
CA LEU A 226 -17.84 -88.09 44.82
C LEU A 226 -18.69 -89.14 44.10
N ILE A 227 -18.69 -89.15 42.75
CA ILE A 227 -19.38 -90.17 41.96
C ILE A 227 -18.75 -91.54 42.21
N THR A 228 -17.42 -91.66 42.15
CA THR A 228 -16.75 -92.96 42.38
C THR A 228 -16.90 -93.47 43.81
N GLU A 229 -16.92 -92.58 44.81
CA GLU A 229 -17.17 -92.94 46.20
C GLU A 229 -18.63 -93.37 46.39
N ALA A 230 -19.59 -92.65 45.81
CA ALA A 230 -21.00 -93.05 45.82
C ALA A 230 -21.24 -94.39 45.10
N GLU A 231 -20.55 -94.65 43.99
CA GLU A 231 -20.56 -95.94 43.29
C GLU A 231 -19.91 -97.05 44.13
N ALA A 232 -18.77 -96.77 44.78
CA ALA A 232 -18.11 -97.72 45.67
C ALA A 232 -18.95 -98.05 46.92
N GLU A 233 -19.64 -97.06 47.49
CA GLU A 233 -20.60 -97.26 48.57
C GLU A 233 -21.82 -98.07 48.11
N ALA A 234 -22.38 -97.75 46.94
CA ALA A 234 -23.48 -98.50 46.36
C ALA A 234 -23.07 -99.97 46.11
N GLU A 235 -21.86 -100.20 45.61
CA GLU A 235 -21.31 -101.53 45.40
C GLU A 235 -21.02 -102.27 46.71
N ALA A 236 -20.48 -101.58 47.72
CA ALA A 236 -20.27 -102.15 49.05
C ALA A 236 -21.59 -102.56 49.71
N VAL A 237 -22.65 -101.77 49.53
CA VAL A 237 -24.01 -102.12 49.98
C VAL A 237 -24.54 -103.32 49.19
N ARG A 238 -24.32 -103.39 47.87
CA ARG A 238 -24.71 -104.53 47.04
C ARG A 238 -24.04 -105.83 47.48
N VAL A 239 -22.71 -105.83 47.65
CA VAL A 239 -21.96 -107.00 48.10
C VAL A 239 -22.35 -107.41 49.53
N LYS A 240 -22.58 -106.45 50.43
CA LYS A 240 -23.11 -106.76 51.78
C LYS A 240 -24.53 -107.33 51.71
N GLY A 241 -25.38 -106.81 50.84
CA GLY A 241 -26.73 -107.33 50.59
C GLY A 241 -26.70 -108.76 50.05
N GLU A 242 -25.83 -109.05 49.08
CA GLU A 242 -25.60 -110.39 48.55
C GLU A 242 -25.05 -111.34 49.62
N ALA A 243 -24.09 -110.90 50.43
CA ALA A 243 -23.55 -111.69 51.55
C ALA A 243 -24.60 -111.98 52.64
N GLN A 244 -25.47 -111.01 52.95
CA GLN A 244 -26.58 -111.20 53.88
C GLN A 244 -27.64 -112.15 53.31
N ALA A 245 -27.96 -112.04 52.02
CA ALA A 245 -28.88 -112.95 51.33
C ALA A 245 -28.36 -114.39 51.37
N TYR A 246 -27.07 -114.60 51.07
CA TYR A 246 -26.44 -115.91 51.16
C TYR A 246 -26.40 -116.47 52.58
N ALA A 247 -26.11 -115.63 53.58
CA ALA A 247 -26.13 -116.04 54.99
C ALA A 247 -27.54 -116.46 55.46
N ILE A 248 -28.59 -115.76 55.00
CA ILE A 248 -29.98 -116.12 55.28
C ILE A 248 -30.35 -117.42 54.57
N GLU A 249 -29.94 -117.62 53.32
CA GLU A 249 -30.22 -118.85 52.56
C GLU A 249 -29.58 -120.08 53.22
N VAL A 250 -28.31 -119.99 53.62
CA VAL A 250 -27.61 -121.08 54.33
C VAL A 250 -28.28 -121.39 55.66
N LYS A 251 -28.72 -120.36 56.40
CA LYS A 251 -29.40 -120.54 57.69
C LYS A 251 -30.80 -121.13 57.51
N ALA A 252 -31.56 -120.67 56.52
CA ALA A 252 -32.87 -121.21 56.17
C ALA A 252 -32.79 -122.68 55.71
N ARG A 253 -31.74 -123.04 54.97
CA ARG A 253 -31.47 -124.44 54.58
C ARG A 253 -31.10 -125.29 55.79
N ALA A 254 -30.27 -124.78 56.69
CA ALA A 254 -29.94 -125.47 57.95
C ALA A 254 -31.18 -125.65 58.84
N ASP A 255 -32.04 -124.65 58.95
CA ASP A 255 -33.31 -124.73 59.70
C ASP A 255 -34.28 -125.72 59.04
N ALA A 256 -34.34 -125.77 57.71
CA ALA A 256 -35.15 -126.74 56.96
C ALA A 256 -34.64 -128.18 57.15
N GLU A 257 -33.33 -128.41 57.11
CA GLU A 257 -32.73 -129.72 57.42
C GLU A 257 -32.95 -130.12 58.88
N GLN A 258 -32.91 -129.17 59.81
CA GLN A 258 -33.20 -129.45 61.23
C GLN A 258 -34.68 -129.80 61.46
N MET A 259 -35.60 -129.12 60.77
CA MET A 259 -37.02 -129.44 60.81
C MET A 259 -37.31 -130.80 60.16
N ALA A 260 -36.63 -131.17 59.07
CA ALA A 260 -36.75 -132.49 58.44
C ALA A 260 -36.31 -133.63 59.40
N LYS A 261 -35.16 -133.47 60.06
CA LYS A 261 -34.69 -134.44 61.06
C LYS A 261 -35.60 -134.53 62.30
N LYS A 262 -36.19 -133.41 62.73
CA LYS A 262 -37.22 -133.44 63.78
C LYS A 262 -38.47 -134.19 63.31
N ALA A 263 -38.91 -134.02 62.07
CA ALA A 263 -40.06 -134.73 61.52
C ALA A 263 -39.83 -136.25 61.42
N GLU A 264 -38.62 -136.68 61.06
CA GLU A 264 -38.20 -138.10 61.08
C GLU A 264 -38.22 -138.68 62.51
N ALA A 265 -37.70 -137.94 63.49
CA ALA A 265 -37.73 -138.37 64.88
C ALA A 265 -39.16 -138.50 65.44
N PHE A 266 -40.14 -137.73 64.95
CA PHE A 266 -41.54 -137.87 65.37
C PHE A 266 -42.26 -139.08 64.74
N GLN A 267 -41.78 -139.64 63.63
CA GLN A 267 -42.38 -140.83 63.02
C GLN A 267 -42.01 -142.13 63.77
N GLU A 268 -40.78 -142.27 64.26
CA GLU A 268 -40.39 -143.45 65.06
C GLU A 268 -41.08 -143.50 66.43
N TYR A 269 -41.53 -142.35 66.96
CA TYR A 269 -42.33 -142.31 68.20
C TYR A 269 -43.81 -142.71 68.02
N GLN A 270 -44.34 -142.80 66.78
CA GLN A 270 -45.74 -143.22 66.55
C GLN A 270 -45.97 -144.73 66.68
N ASP A 271 -44.95 -145.57 66.44
CA ASP A 271 -45.10 -147.03 66.52
C ASP A 271 -44.94 -147.59 67.94
N ALA A 272 -44.32 -146.85 68.87
CA ALA A 272 -44.15 -147.27 70.27
C ALA A 272 -45.21 -146.69 71.24
N ALA A 273 -45.89 -145.59 70.89
CA ALA A 273 -46.86 -144.92 71.77
C ALA A 273 -48.28 -145.54 71.73
N ILE A 274 -48.60 -146.39 70.75
CA ILE A 274 -49.93 -147.03 70.62
C ILE A 274 -50.09 -148.24 71.56
N VAL A 275 -49.00 -148.86 72.03
CA VAL A 275 -49.05 -150.03 72.92
C VAL A 275 -49.16 -149.66 74.41
N ASP A 276 -48.65 -148.50 74.83
CA ASP A 276 -48.71 -148.07 76.25
C ASP A 276 -50.05 -147.39 76.61
N MET A 277 -50.74 -146.81 75.63
CA MET A 277 -52.06 -146.16 75.80
C MET A 277 -53.26 -147.15 75.86
N LEU A 278 -53.01 -148.46 75.75
CA LEU A 278 -54.03 -149.54 75.85
C LEU A 278 -54.13 -150.16 77.27
N LEU A 279 -53.16 -149.90 78.16
CA LEU A 279 -53.22 -150.28 79.58
C LEU A 279 -53.86 -149.19 80.46
N GLU A 280 -54.16 -148.05 79.86
CA GLU A 280 -55.05 -147.03 80.36
C GLU A 280 -56.42 -147.24 79.70
N LYS A 281 -57.22 -148.19 80.17
CA LYS A 281 -58.70 -148.11 80.22
C LYS A 281 -59.31 -149.36 80.87
N LEU A 282 -59.80 -149.15 82.09
CA LEU A 282 -61.00 -149.76 82.67
C LEU A 282 -60.83 -151.11 83.39
N PRO A 283 -60.70 -151.10 84.74
CA PRO A 283 -61.44 -152.05 85.54
C PRO A 283 -62.93 -151.71 85.42
N GLU A 284 -63.54 -152.16 84.31
CA GLU A 284 -64.98 -152.34 84.20
C GLU A 284 -65.34 -153.76 84.65
N VAL A 285 -65.87 -153.80 85.87
CA VAL A 285 -67.03 -154.60 86.27
C VAL A 285 -66.84 -156.10 86.51
N ALA A 286 -66.80 -156.42 87.81
CA ALA A 286 -67.41 -157.58 88.49
C ALA A 286 -66.85 -159.00 88.28
N GLU A 287 -66.92 -159.76 89.38
CA GLU A 287 -66.80 -161.24 89.52
C GLU A 287 -65.61 -161.96 88.88
#